data_AF-A0A6B7PZU9-F1
#
_entry.id   AF-A0A6B7PZU9-F1
#
_cell.length_a   1.000
_cell.length_b   1.000
_cell.length_c   1.000
_cell.angle_alpha   90.00
_cell.angle_beta   90.00
_cell.angle_gamma   90.00
#
_symmetry.space_group_name_H-M   'P 1'
#
loop_
_entity.id
_entity.type
_entity.pdbx_description
1 polymer ?
#
loop_
_entity_poly.entity_id
_entity_poly.type
_entity_poly.pdbx_seq_one_letter_code
_entity_poly.pdbx_strand_id
1 'polypeptide(L)'
;MAIHNPPSIDDFEELRRKGKESVDTAVDYLIRIDQLLVRMGELLYVMQPFQTGRIGIDFNQHRGQSRPFVRVYRKLKAGKGKWMSTNVSHKGLTKRVKRAREFEPNHKLVLSLCERVSKLFDLRAEMHERVRNMSHGVKLTLKAREDDLESLETLVGSMLDQVETKFEGELDVDE
;
A
#
# COMPACT_ATOMS: atom_id res chain seq x y z
N MET A 1 -18.11 -29.11 21.92
CA MET A 1 -17.54 -27.78 22.24
C MET A 1 -16.08 -27.81 21.81
N ALA A 2 -15.64 -26.88 20.95
CA ALA A 2 -14.22 -26.77 20.65
C ALA A 2 -13.53 -26.19 21.88
N ILE A 3 -12.54 -26.91 22.41
CA ILE A 3 -11.70 -26.40 23.50
C ILE A 3 -10.81 -25.33 22.87
N HIS A 4 -11.08 -24.06 23.19
CA HIS A 4 -10.19 -22.96 22.82
C HIS A 4 -9.01 -22.97 23.78
N ASN A 5 -7.94 -23.66 23.40
CA ASN A 5 -6.67 -23.56 24.11
C ASN A 5 -6.13 -22.12 23.94
N PRO A 6 -5.59 -21.50 25.00
CA PRO A 6 -4.89 -20.23 24.86
C PRO A 6 -3.67 -20.40 23.93
N PRO A 7 -3.34 -19.39 23.11
CA PRO A 7 -2.18 -19.45 22.22
C PRO A 7 -0.89 -19.60 23.03
N SER A 8 0.05 -20.40 22.52
CA SER A 8 1.38 -20.60 23.11
C SER A 8 2.34 -19.47 22.74
N ILE A 9 3.47 -19.37 23.45
CA ILE A 9 4.51 -18.39 23.14
C ILE A 9 5.11 -18.64 21.74
N ASP A 10 5.28 -19.91 21.36
CA ASP A 10 5.76 -20.30 20.03
C ASP A 10 4.81 -19.82 18.91
N ASP A 11 3.50 -19.77 19.20
CA ASP A 11 2.51 -19.20 18.27
C ASP A 11 2.76 -17.70 18.02
N PHE A 12 3.30 -16.96 18.99
CA PHE A 12 3.58 -15.53 18.83
C PHE A 12 4.80 -15.25 17.94
N GLU A 13 5.87 -16.04 18.05
CA GLU A 13 7.03 -15.89 17.17
C GLU A 13 6.68 -16.23 15.72
N GLU A 14 5.91 -17.31 15.53
CA GLU A 14 5.45 -17.72 14.21
C GLU A 14 4.46 -16.70 13.61
N LEU A 15 3.56 -16.13 14.41
CA LEU A 15 2.68 -15.04 13.98
C LEU A 15 3.47 -13.78 13.60
N ARG A 16 4.51 -13.43 14.37
CA ARG A 16 5.41 -12.32 14.05
C ARG A 16 6.11 -12.55 12.71
N ARG A 17 6.65 -13.75 12.49
CA ARG A 17 7.33 -14.12 11.24
C ARG A 17 6.38 -14.03 10.04
N LYS A 18 5.21 -14.68 10.13
CA LYS A 18 4.16 -14.66 9.09
C LYS A 18 3.64 -13.24 8.81
N GLY A 19 3.50 -12.42 9.85
CA GLY A 19 3.06 -11.03 9.72
C GLY A 19 4.04 -10.18 8.92
N LYS A 20 5.34 -10.28 9.22
CA LYS A 20 6.41 -9.61 8.46
C LYS A 20 6.43 -10.07 7.01
N GLU A 21 6.47 -11.38 6.80
CA GLU A 21 6.47 -12.01 5.45
C GLU A 21 5.28 -11.56 4.60
N SER A 22 4.09 -11.44 5.22
CA SER A 22 2.87 -10.97 4.54
C SER A 22 2.96 -9.50 4.10
N VAL A 23 3.52 -8.63 4.96
CA VAL A 23 3.73 -7.22 4.63
C VAL A 23 4.76 -7.09 3.51
N ASP A 24 5.89 -7.78 3.63
CA ASP A 24 6.97 -7.73 2.63
C ASP A 24 6.47 -8.22 1.27
N THR A 25 5.73 -9.33 1.23
CA THR A 25 5.09 -9.84 0.01
C THR A 25 4.14 -8.82 -0.62
N ALA A 26 3.35 -8.11 0.19
CA ALA A 26 2.43 -7.08 -0.30
C ALA A 26 3.18 -5.85 -0.86
N VAL A 27 4.29 -5.46 -0.21
CA VAL A 27 5.16 -4.36 -0.67
C VAL A 27 5.85 -4.74 -1.99
N ASP A 28 6.41 -5.95 -2.09
CA ASP A 28 7.03 -6.46 -3.31
C ASP A 28 6.04 -6.49 -4.48
N TYR A 29 4.79 -6.89 -4.22
CA TYR A 29 3.71 -6.83 -5.21
C TYR A 29 3.45 -5.40 -5.71
N LEU A 30 3.40 -4.42 -4.81
CA LEU A 30 3.25 -3.00 -5.17
C LEU A 30 4.44 -2.47 -5.99
N ILE A 31 5.67 -2.84 -5.61
CA ILE A 31 6.88 -2.47 -6.35
C ILE A 31 6.84 -3.04 -7.78
N ARG A 32 6.43 -4.31 -7.93
CA ARG A 32 6.27 -4.94 -9.25
C ARG A 32 5.23 -4.23 -10.10
N ILE A 33 4.12 -3.77 -9.51
CA ILE A 33 3.13 -2.95 -10.24
C ILE A 33 3.76 -1.63 -10.71
N ASP A 34 4.48 -0.93 -9.84
CA ASP A 34 5.08 0.36 -10.18
C ASP A 34 6.15 0.21 -11.29
N GLN A 35 6.96 -0.85 -11.25
CA GLN A 35 7.91 -1.19 -12.33
C GLN A 35 7.21 -1.48 -13.66
N LEU A 36 6.07 -2.21 -13.63
CA LEU A 36 5.28 -2.43 -14.84
C LEU A 36 4.70 -1.12 -15.38
N LEU A 37 4.22 -0.23 -14.52
CA LEU A 37 3.70 1.08 -14.92
C LEU A 37 4.78 1.94 -15.60
N VAL A 38 6.03 1.90 -15.13
CA VAL A 38 7.17 2.56 -15.79
C VAL A 38 7.36 2.00 -17.21
N ARG A 39 7.49 0.68 -17.36
CA ARG A 39 7.66 0.03 -18.67
C ARG A 39 6.50 0.30 -19.62
N MET A 40 5.27 0.30 -19.11
CA MET A 40 4.08 0.65 -19.90
C MET A 40 4.09 2.14 -20.30
N GLY A 41 4.62 3.03 -19.45
CA GLY A 41 4.84 4.44 -19.79
C GLY A 41 5.82 4.62 -20.95
N GLU A 42 6.92 3.87 -20.95
CA GLU A 42 7.91 3.85 -22.03
C GLU A 42 7.29 3.32 -23.34
N LEU A 43 6.51 2.24 -23.28
CA LEU A 43 5.79 1.72 -24.45
C LEU A 43 4.78 2.73 -24.99
N LEU A 44 4.00 3.39 -24.12
CA LEU A 44 3.09 4.47 -24.51
C LEU A 44 3.83 5.62 -25.19
N TYR A 45 5.06 5.94 -24.75
CA TYR A 45 5.89 6.97 -25.36
C TYR A 45 6.29 6.59 -26.80
N VAL A 46 6.71 5.35 -27.04
CA VAL A 46 7.16 4.91 -28.37
C VAL A 46 6.00 4.70 -29.34
N MET A 47 4.88 4.13 -28.87
CA MET A 47 3.78 3.71 -29.75
C MET A 47 2.86 4.84 -30.21
N GLN A 48 2.85 5.96 -29.50
CA GLN A 48 1.98 7.10 -29.81
C GLN A 48 2.74 8.18 -30.59
N PRO A 49 2.10 8.85 -31.55
CA PRO A 49 2.70 9.97 -32.25
C PRO A 49 2.80 11.19 -31.31
N PHE A 50 3.62 12.17 -31.66
CA PHE A 50 3.78 13.38 -30.85
C PHE A 50 2.69 14.41 -31.18
N GLN A 51 1.45 14.06 -30.80
CA GLN A 51 0.23 14.81 -31.09
C GLN A 51 -0.59 15.15 -29.83
N THR A 52 -1.51 16.11 -29.93
CA THR A 52 -2.43 16.43 -28.83
C THR A 52 -3.32 15.24 -28.51
N GLY A 53 -3.44 14.89 -27.23
CA GLY A 53 -4.15 13.69 -26.78
C GLY A 53 -3.23 12.52 -26.46
N ARG A 54 -1.91 12.64 -26.71
CA ARG A 54 -0.91 11.64 -26.30
C ARG A 54 -1.00 11.40 -24.79
N ILE A 55 -1.01 10.13 -24.40
CA ILE A 55 -1.11 9.68 -23.03
C ILE A 55 0.30 9.32 -22.51
N GLY A 56 0.60 9.67 -21.27
CA GLY A 56 1.79 9.22 -20.56
C GLY A 56 1.45 8.77 -19.15
N ILE A 57 2.36 8.00 -18.56
CA ILE A 57 2.36 7.65 -17.14
C ILE A 57 3.59 8.29 -16.55
N ASP A 58 3.43 8.92 -15.39
CA ASP A 58 4.49 9.64 -14.72
C ASP A 58 4.34 9.48 -13.21
N PHE A 59 5.37 9.83 -12.46
CA PHE A 59 5.43 9.64 -11.01
C PHE A 59 5.68 10.98 -10.32
N ASN A 60 4.68 11.45 -9.58
CA ASN A 60 4.81 12.68 -8.82
C ASN A 60 5.33 12.34 -7.43
N GLN A 61 6.34 13.08 -6.99
CA GLN A 61 6.69 13.11 -5.57
C GLN A 61 5.72 14.02 -4.83
N HIS A 62 4.94 13.45 -3.92
CA HIS A 62 4.09 14.21 -3.02
C HIS A 62 4.35 13.77 -1.58
N ARG A 63 4.84 14.70 -0.74
CA ARG A 63 5.19 14.45 0.67
C ARG A 63 6.14 13.25 0.82
N GLY A 64 7.18 13.18 -0.02
CA GLY A 64 8.15 12.08 -0.04
C GLY A 64 7.63 10.76 -0.63
N GLN A 65 6.36 10.68 -1.03
CA GLN A 65 5.78 9.49 -1.65
C GLN A 65 5.72 9.66 -3.17
N SER A 66 6.31 8.70 -3.88
CA SER A 66 6.13 8.59 -5.34
C SER A 66 4.75 8.02 -5.65
N ARG A 67 3.96 8.73 -6.46
CA ARG A 67 2.62 8.31 -6.86
C ARG A 67 2.49 8.31 -8.38
N PRO A 68 2.15 7.16 -8.99
CA PRO A 68 1.89 7.12 -10.42
C PRO A 68 0.63 7.92 -10.74
N PHE A 69 0.64 8.61 -11.87
CA PHE A 69 -0.53 9.29 -12.41
C PHE A 69 -0.52 9.25 -13.94
N VAL A 70 -1.71 9.36 -14.52
CA VAL A 70 -1.87 9.47 -15.97
C VAL A 70 -1.84 10.94 -16.36
N ARG A 71 -1.06 11.27 -17.38
CA ARG A 71 -1.02 12.61 -17.97
C ARG A 71 -1.41 12.57 -19.45
N VAL A 72 -2.10 13.62 -19.89
CA VAL A 72 -2.44 13.81 -21.31
C VAL A 72 -1.75 15.08 -21.80
N TYR A 73 -1.05 14.97 -22.93
CA TYR A 73 -0.33 16.07 -23.53
C TYR A 73 -1.19 16.84 -24.52
N ARG A 74 -1.06 18.17 -24.50
CA ARG A 74 -1.74 19.09 -25.43
C ARG A 74 -0.76 20.14 -25.93
N LYS A 75 -0.78 20.39 -27.24
CA LYS A 75 -0.01 21.47 -27.86
C LYS A 75 -0.75 22.80 -27.67
N LEU A 76 -0.08 23.82 -27.17
CA LEU A 76 -0.65 25.16 -27.02
C LEU A 76 -0.69 25.88 -28.37
N LYS A 77 -1.88 26.34 -28.79
CA LYS A 77 -2.03 27.15 -30.01
C LYS A 77 -1.32 28.51 -29.89
N ALA A 78 -1.41 29.16 -28.73
CA ALA A 78 -0.83 30.49 -28.50
C ALA A 78 0.66 30.48 -28.08
N GLY A 79 1.26 29.30 -27.89
CA GLY A 79 2.56 29.15 -27.21
C GLY A 79 3.77 28.86 -28.10
N LYS A 80 3.75 29.19 -29.40
CA LYS A 80 4.83 28.86 -30.36
C LYS A 80 5.25 27.37 -30.33
N GLY A 81 4.30 26.45 -30.18
CA GLY A 81 4.59 25.01 -30.17
C GLY A 81 4.97 24.41 -28.81
N LYS A 82 4.87 25.16 -27.71
CA LYS A 82 5.00 24.61 -26.35
C LYS A 82 3.93 23.55 -26.07
N TRP A 83 4.35 22.50 -25.36
CA TRP A 83 3.50 21.41 -24.88
C TRP A 83 3.15 21.63 -23.41
N MET A 84 1.89 21.36 -23.06
CA MET A 84 1.46 21.22 -21.68
C MET A 84 0.94 19.83 -21.45
N SER A 85 0.91 19.41 -20.19
CA SER A 85 0.24 18.19 -19.78
C SER A 85 -0.72 18.45 -18.64
N THR A 86 -1.81 17.70 -18.61
CA THR A 86 -2.77 17.71 -17.52
C THR A 86 -2.92 16.32 -16.95
N ASN A 87 -3.05 16.24 -15.62
CA ASN A 87 -3.35 14.98 -14.94
C ASN A 87 -4.79 14.56 -15.24
N VAL A 88 -5.00 13.28 -15.52
CA VAL A 88 -6.33 12.72 -15.78
C VAL A 88 -6.52 11.45 -14.97
N SER A 89 -7.79 11.07 -14.77
CA SER A 89 -8.11 9.77 -14.18
C SER A 89 -7.66 8.62 -15.10
N HIS A 90 -7.16 7.55 -14.49
CA HIS A 90 -6.92 6.27 -15.15
C HIS A 90 -8.22 5.58 -15.58
N LYS A 91 -9.38 5.94 -14.99
CA LYS A 91 -10.67 5.34 -15.35
C LYS A 91 -11.08 5.73 -16.78
N GLY A 92 -11.42 4.73 -17.58
CA GLY A 92 -11.85 4.92 -18.97
C GLY A 92 -10.74 5.41 -19.90
N LEU A 93 -9.48 5.08 -19.62
CA LEU A 93 -8.31 5.56 -20.37
C LEU A 93 -8.39 5.22 -21.86
N THR A 94 -8.98 4.07 -22.21
CA THR A 94 -9.22 3.64 -23.60
C THR A 94 -10.03 4.65 -24.42
N LYS A 95 -11.01 5.34 -23.80
CA LYS A 95 -11.82 6.37 -24.46
C LYS A 95 -11.02 7.63 -24.81
N ARG A 96 -9.83 7.80 -24.24
CA ARG A 96 -8.94 8.94 -24.47
C ARG A 96 -7.97 8.71 -25.62
N VAL A 97 -7.81 7.47 -26.08
CA VAL A 97 -6.93 7.13 -27.21
C VAL A 97 -7.50 7.74 -28.49
N LYS A 98 -6.75 8.64 -29.12
CA LYS A 98 -7.19 9.42 -30.28
C LYS A 98 -6.68 8.83 -31.58
N ARG A 99 -7.53 8.24 -32.43
CA ARG A 99 -7.16 7.69 -33.76
C ARG A 99 -6.54 8.75 -34.69
N ALA A 100 -5.46 8.38 -35.39
CA ALA A 100 -4.76 9.21 -36.36
C ALA A 100 -3.94 8.29 -37.29
N ARG A 101 -3.77 8.72 -38.53
CA ARG A 101 -3.17 7.91 -39.61
C ARG A 101 -1.77 7.39 -39.26
N GLU A 102 -0.96 8.20 -38.58
CA GLU A 102 0.43 7.90 -38.24
C GLU A 102 0.61 6.75 -37.24
N PHE A 103 -0.46 6.36 -36.52
CA PHE A 103 -0.37 5.30 -35.51
C PHE A 103 -1.47 4.25 -35.63
N GLU A 104 -2.20 4.24 -36.75
CA GLU A 104 -3.17 3.20 -37.06
C GLU A 104 -2.65 1.77 -36.79
N PRO A 105 -1.38 1.41 -37.09
CA PRO A 105 -0.85 0.09 -36.76
C PRO A 105 -0.79 -0.20 -35.25
N ASN A 106 -0.53 0.82 -34.42
CA ASN A 106 -0.35 0.69 -32.98
C ASN A 106 -1.64 0.95 -32.19
N HIS A 107 -2.71 1.45 -32.82
CA HIS A 107 -3.92 1.89 -32.13
C HIS A 107 -4.53 0.80 -31.23
N LYS A 108 -4.62 -0.44 -31.72
CA LYS A 108 -5.14 -1.57 -30.93
C LYS A 108 -4.23 -1.91 -29.74
N LEU A 109 -2.91 -1.84 -29.92
CA LEU A 109 -1.93 -2.09 -28.85
C LEU A 109 -2.00 -1.00 -27.79
N VAL A 110 -2.13 0.26 -28.18
CA VAL A 110 -2.30 1.40 -27.26
C VAL A 110 -3.59 1.26 -26.45
N LEU A 111 -4.70 0.83 -27.07
CA LEU A 111 -5.95 0.55 -26.36
C LEU A 111 -5.76 -0.56 -25.31
N SER A 112 -5.16 -1.68 -25.70
CA SER A 112 -4.87 -2.79 -24.78
C SER A 112 -3.97 -2.33 -23.63
N LEU A 113 -2.93 -1.54 -23.94
CA LEU A 113 -2.02 -1.00 -22.92
C LEU A 113 -2.77 -0.08 -21.94
N CYS A 114 -3.64 0.80 -22.43
CA CYS A 114 -4.46 1.67 -21.58
C CYS A 114 -5.41 0.90 -20.66
N GLU A 115 -5.98 -0.21 -21.13
CA GLU A 115 -6.79 -1.11 -20.31
C GLU A 115 -5.94 -1.76 -19.20
N ARG A 116 -4.76 -2.29 -19.54
CA ARG A 116 -3.85 -2.92 -18.58
C ARG A 116 -3.31 -1.92 -17.55
N VAL A 117 -2.98 -0.71 -17.97
CA VAL A 117 -2.63 0.40 -17.07
C VAL A 117 -3.76 0.67 -16.10
N SER A 118 -5.00 0.80 -16.60
CA SER A 118 -6.16 1.05 -15.73
C SER A 118 -6.30 -0.05 -14.66
N LYS A 119 -6.14 -1.32 -15.05
CA LYS A 119 -6.17 -2.45 -14.13
C LYS A 119 -5.03 -2.42 -13.11
N LEU A 120 -3.81 -2.06 -13.51
CA LEU A 120 -2.67 -1.95 -12.58
C LEU A 120 -2.90 -0.85 -11.54
N PHE A 121 -3.46 0.29 -11.92
CA PHE A 121 -3.83 1.35 -10.97
C PHE A 121 -4.86 0.85 -9.93
N ASP A 122 -5.87 0.09 -10.37
CA ASP A 122 -6.87 -0.47 -9.46
C ASP A 122 -6.26 -1.51 -8.50
N LEU A 123 -5.47 -2.45 -9.02
CA LEU A 123 -4.75 -3.44 -8.20
C LEU A 123 -3.83 -2.79 -7.17
N ARG A 124 -3.14 -1.71 -7.56
CA ARG A 124 -2.28 -0.93 -6.66
C ARG A 124 -3.09 -0.29 -5.54
N ALA A 125 -4.23 0.32 -5.86
CA ALA A 125 -5.10 0.97 -4.89
C ALA A 125 -5.68 -0.05 -3.90
N GLU A 126 -6.16 -1.19 -4.40
CA GLU A 126 -6.71 -2.29 -3.58
C GLU A 126 -5.68 -2.83 -2.59
N MET A 127 -4.46 -3.15 -3.05
CA MET A 127 -3.42 -3.70 -2.18
C MET A 127 -2.93 -2.67 -1.15
N HIS A 128 -2.71 -1.42 -1.58
CA HIS A 128 -2.30 -0.35 -0.66
C HIS A 128 -3.34 -0.13 0.45
N GLU A 129 -4.62 -0.12 0.09
CA GLU A 129 -5.71 0.03 1.06
C GLU A 129 -5.78 -1.16 2.03
N ARG A 130 -5.55 -2.38 1.54
CA ARG A 130 -5.53 -3.58 2.39
C ARG A 130 -4.41 -3.53 3.44
N VAL A 131 -3.19 -3.16 3.04
CA VAL A 131 -2.06 -3.00 3.97
C VAL A 131 -2.32 -1.87 4.98
N ARG A 132 -2.88 -0.74 4.51
CA ARG A 132 -3.26 0.38 5.36
C ARG A 132 -4.27 -0.05 6.44
N ASN A 133 -5.32 -0.77 6.05
CA ASN A 133 -6.37 -1.20 6.96
C ASN A 133 -5.88 -2.25 7.97
N MET A 134 -5.00 -3.16 7.55
CA MET A 134 -4.34 -4.09 8.47
C MET A 134 -3.54 -3.34 9.54
N SER A 135 -2.69 -2.39 9.13
CA SER A 135 -1.88 -1.60 10.07
C SER A 135 -2.75 -0.76 11.01
N HIS A 136 -3.83 -0.17 10.49
CA HIS A 136 -4.74 0.64 11.29
C HIS A 136 -5.51 -0.21 12.30
N GLY A 137 -6.02 -1.37 11.89
CA GLY A 137 -6.76 -2.30 12.76
C GLY A 137 -5.92 -2.75 13.95
N VAL A 138 -4.68 -3.17 13.72
CA VAL A 138 -3.75 -3.56 14.79
C VAL A 138 -3.54 -2.42 15.79
N LYS A 139 -3.27 -1.21 15.32
CA LYS A 139 -3.06 -0.04 16.20
C LYS A 139 -4.29 0.33 17.01
N LEU A 140 -5.47 0.23 16.41
CA LEU A 140 -6.74 0.49 17.10
C LEU A 140 -6.98 -0.52 18.22
N THR A 141 -6.78 -1.80 17.95
CA THR A 141 -6.95 -2.85 18.96
C THR A 141 -5.98 -2.68 20.13
N LEU A 142 -4.70 -2.39 19.85
CA LEU A 142 -3.71 -2.12 20.89
C LEU A 142 -4.15 -0.93 21.77
N LYS A 143 -4.44 0.22 21.14
CA LYS A 143 -4.86 1.43 21.87
C LYS A 143 -6.11 1.21 22.73
N ALA A 144 -7.07 0.40 22.25
CA ALA A 144 -8.31 0.14 22.97
C ALA A 144 -8.16 -0.84 24.15
N ARG A 145 -7.02 -1.54 24.25
CA ARG A 145 -6.78 -2.62 25.23
C ARG A 145 -5.55 -2.39 26.10
N GLU A 146 -4.78 -1.36 25.81
CA GLU A 146 -3.56 -1.00 26.55
C GLU A 146 -3.89 -0.67 28.01
N ASP A 147 -4.89 0.16 28.27
CA ASP A 147 -5.34 0.50 29.62
C ASP A 147 -5.83 -0.73 30.42
N ASP A 148 -6.55 -1.65 29.76
CA ASP A 148 -7.03 -2.90 30.37
C ASP A 148 -5.83 -3.77 30.80
N LEU A 149 -4.81 -3.88 29.94
CA LEU A 149 -3.60 -4.66 30.22
C LEU A 149 -2.76 -4.04 31.35
N GLU A 150 -2.53 -2.72 31.30
CA GLU A 150 -1.75 -1.98 32.31
C GLU A 150 -2.39 -2.09 33.71
N SER A 151 -3.72 -2.02 33.77
CA SER A 151 -4.48 -2.22 35.01
C SER A 151 -4.27 -3.62 35.59
N LEU A 152 -4.32 -4.66 34.75
CA LEU A 152 -4.10 -6.04 35.17
C LEU A 152 -2.64 -6.28 35.60
N GLU A 153 -1.67 -5.73 34.86
CA GLU A 153 -0.24 -5.80 35.21
C GLU A 153 0.02 -5.15 36.58
N THR A 154 -0.56 -3.98 36.82
CA THR A 154 -0.44 -3.26 38.11
C THR A 154 -1.02 -4.07 39.26
N LEU A 155 -2.22 -4.65 39.06
CA LEU A 155 -2.87 -5.48 40.07
C LEU A 155 -2.04 -6.72 40.40
N VAL A 156 -1.61 -7.47 39.39
CA VAL A 156 -0.81 -8.70 39.58
C VAL A 156 0.53 -8.38 40.24
N GLY A 157 1.22 -7.32 39.80
CA GLY A 157 2.46 -6.86 40.43
C GLY A 157 2.26 -6.54 41.92
N SER A 158 1.24 -5.74 42.23
CA SER A 158 0.92 -5.39 43.62
C SER A 158 0.59 -6.60 44.50
N MET A 159 -0.06 -7.62 43.94
CA MET A 159 -0.37 -8.86 44.64
C MET A 159 0.89 -9.70 44.89
N LEU A 160 1.81 -9.79 43.94
CA LEU A 160 3.08 -10.48 44.11
C LEU A 160 3.92 -9.83 45.22
N ASP A 161 4.07 -8.50 45.20
CA ASP A 161 4.82 -7.76 46.21
C ASP A 161 4.26 -7.99 47.64
N GLN A 162 2.93 -8.01 47.77
CA GLN A 162 2.25 -8.28 49.06
C GLN A 162 2.48 -9.70 49.57
N VAL A 163 2.57 -10.68 48.66
CA VAL A 163 2.82 -12.08 49.01
C VAL A 163 4.29 -12.25 49.40
N GLU A 164 5.23 -11.71 48.63
CA GLU A 164 6.67 -11.75 48.94
C GLU A 164 6.97 -11.13 50.30
N THR A 165 6.42 -9.94 50.58
CA THR A 165 6.60 -9.26 51.89
C THR A 165 6.08 -10.10 53.06
N LYS A 166 4.99 -10.86 52.88
CA LYS A 166 4.45 -11.73 53.93
C LYS A 166 5.30 -12.97 54.17
N PHE A 167 5.83 -13.60 53.11
CA PHE A 167 6.66 -14.80 53.24
C PHE A 167 8.08 -14.50 53.72
N GLU A 168 8.67 -13.36 53.33
CA GLU A 168 9.95 -12.91 53.89
C GLU A 168 9.82 -12.54 55.38
N GLY A 169 8.71 -11.91 55.77
CA GLY A 169 8.43 -11.58 57.19
C GLY A 169 8.07 -12.77 58.08
N GLU A 170 7.64 -13.91 57.51
CA GLU A 170 7.36 -15.16 58.25
C GLU A 170 8.59 -16.08 58.37
N LEU A 171 9.62 -15.91 57.53
CA LEU A 171 10.86 -16.69 57.57
C LEU A 171 11.90 -16.18 58.59
N ASP A 172 11.73 -14.96 59.10
CA ASP A 172 12.65 -14.32 60.07
C ASP A 172 12.30 -14.62 61.54
N VAL A 173 11.55 -15.69 61.82
CA VAL A 173 11.19 -16.07 63.20
C VAL A 173 11.48 -17.56 63.42
N ASP A 174 12.76 -17.89 63.63
CA ASP A 174 13.21 -19.02 64.46
C ASP A 174 14.74 -18.93 64.67
N GLU A 175 15.16 -18.12 65.65
CA GLU A 175 16.43 -18.29 66.42
C GLU A 175 16.11 -18.38 67.91
#